data_AF-A0A565A3F5-F1
#
_entry.id   AF-A0A565A3F5-F1
#
_cell.length_a   1.000
_cell.length_b   1.000
_cell.length_c   1.000
_cell.angle_alpha   90.00
_cell.angle_beta   90.00
_cell.angle_gamma   90.00
#
_symmetry.space_group_name_H-M   'P 1'
#
loop_
_entity.id
_entity.type
_entity.pdbx_description
1 polymer ?
#
loop_
_entity_poly.entity_id
_entity_poly.type
_entity_poly.pdbx_seq_one_letter_code
_entity_poly.pdbx_strand_id
1 'polypeptide(L)'
;MQENIFKELSFYDYYNELNDDTDIPQNSSYCKNIEGSDSRNTWIKSLCLKIEKNLIKLSNKTDDNHDQHCLYFTYWFYQQIIENAKNDSQKDCLLNVILKLLNVVSSINRNLSKNHCYVHYYSDVSLDEWKEMKDLHDYFKGYKDFKSKIDLHNIKKDDYCKYFTYIMKLYKSNINKCCACICKPKFLCLEKCPEYFKCEKKYYPYELLSKLKCDTIEQHENVEKLFNAITIDYNFINRMSSGLLNFFMSDPFYSTPHGSRLQKGDNKKKEIKRHINEGTNRKKIKYDENLKTPNDNSKRIHISYHRT
;
A
#
# COMPACT_ATOMS: atom_id res chain seq x y z
N MET A 1 20.98 2.50 -11.45
CA MET A 1 22.03 1.66 -10.80
C MET A 1 21.49 0.29 -10.35
N GLN A 2 20.22 0.16 -9.94
CA GLN A 2 19.64 -1.12 -9.48
C GLN A 2 19.12 -2.06 -10.59
N GLU A 3 18.86 -1.56 -11.81
CA GLU A 3 18.28 -2.39 -12.90
C GLU A 3 19.04 -3.70 -13.18
N ASN A 4 20.37 -3.68 -13.12
CA ASN A 4 21.19 -4.86 -13.43
C ASN A 4 21.04 -5.98 -12.38
N ILE A 5 20.63 -5.66 -11.15
CA ILE A 5 20.35 -6.65 -10.11
C ILE A 5 19.02 -7.38 -10.41
N PHE A 6 18.07 -6.69 -11.06
CA PHE A 6 16.69 -7.15 -11.22
C PHE A 6 16.39 -7.80 -12.56
N LYS A 7 17.13 -7.46 -13.63
CA LYS A 7 16.87 -7.95 -15.00
C LYS A 7 16.77 -9.47 -15.15
N GLU A 8 17.42 -10.20 -14.26
CA GLU A 8 17.45 -11.67 -14.25
C GLU A 8 16.55 -12.27 -13.15
N LEU A 9 15.60 -11.50 -12.61
CA LEU A 9 14.65 -11.97 -11.59
C LEU A 9 13.27 -12.13 -12.22
N SER A 10 12.55 -13.17 -11.82
CA SER A 10 11.26 -13.56 -12.43
C SER A 10 10.22 -12.44 -12.40
N PHE A 11 10.24 -11.62 -11.36
CA PHE A 11 9.29 -10.53 -11.22
C PHE A 11 9.51 -9.40 -12.23
N TYR A 12 10.71 -9.27 -12.80
CA TYR A 12 11.05 -8.17 -13.69
C TYR A 12 10.35 -8.29 -15.05
N ASP A 13 9.87 -9.48 -15.41
CA ASP A 13 9.09 -9.71 -16.63
C ASP A 13 7.81 -8.88 -16.69
N TYR A 14 7.19 -8.58 -15.54
CA TYR A 14 6.05 -7.66 -15.48
C TYR A 14 6.44 -6.26 -15.97
N TYR A 15 7.61 -5.76 -15.57
CA TYR A 15 8.10 -4.45 -16.02
C TYR A 15 8.56 -4.50 -17.48
N ASN A 16 9.18 -5.59 -17.93
CA ASN A 16 9.52 -5.78 -19.34
C ASN A 16 8.27 -5.67 -20.24
N GLU A 17 7.16 -6.30 -19.84
CA GLU A 17 5.90 -6.24 -20.59
C GLU A 17 5.32 -4.82 -20.64
N LEU A 18 5.43 -4.06 -19.56
CA LEU A 18 4.92 -2.69 -19.46
C LEU A 18 5.81 -1.66 -20.19
N ASN A 19 7.12 -1.93 -20.27
CA ASN A 19 8.11 -1.09 -20.95
C ASN A 19 8.23 -1.36 -22.45
N ASP A 20 7.62 -2.43 -22.93
CA ASP A 20 7.57 -2.78 -24.36
C ASP A 20 6.98 -1.61 -25.17
N ASP A 21 7.66 -1.19 -26.24
CA ASP A 21 7.24 -0.05 -27.07
C ASP A 21 6.58 -0.49 -28.39
N THR A 22 6.28 -1.78 -28.54
CA THR A 22 5.50 -2.28 -29.67
C THR A 22 4.02 -1.93 -29.53
N ASP A 23 3.34 -1.79 -30.68
CA ASP A 23 1.89 -1.56 -30.80
C ASP A 23 1.35 -0.34 -30.02
N ILE A 24 2.17 0.70 -29.81
CA ILE A 24 1.71 1.96 -29.23
C ILE A 24 0.75 2.64 -30.21
N PRO A 25 -0.46 3.05 -29.76
CA PRO A 25 -1.40 3.77 -30.61
C PRO A 25 -0.80 5.06 -31.17
N GLN A 26 -0.93 5.28 -32.47
CA GLN A 26 -0.46 6.53 -33.10
C GLN A 26 -1.30 7.74 -32.69
N ASN A 27 -2.59 7.50 -32.44
CA ASN A 27 -3.57 8.50 -31.99
C ASN A 27 -4.46 7.88 -30.93
N SER A 28 -4.90 8.70 -29.98
CA SER A 28 -5.77 8.30 -28.88
C SER A 28 -6.79 9.38 -28.58
N SER A 29 -8.05 9.00 -28.38
CA SER A 29 -9.09 9.91 -27.89
C SER A 29 -8.87 10.28 -26.43
N TYR A 30 -8.31 9.38 -25.62
CA TYR A 30 -8.03 9.61 -24.20
C TYR A 30 -6.89 10.60 -23.99
N CYS A 31 -5.90 10.61 -24.89
CA CYS A 31 -4.71 11.46 -24.76
C CYS A 31 -4.83 12.86 -25.39
N LYS A 32 -5.95 13.20 -26.05
CA LYS A 32 -6.10 14.47 -26.79
C LYS A 32 -5.97 15.72 -25.91
N ASN A 33 -6.56 15.69 -24.71
CA ASN A 33 -6.69 16.87 -23.84
C ASN A 33 -5.56 16.98 -22.81
N ILE A 34 -4.51 16.18 -22.96
CA ILE A 34 -3.34 16.23 -22.06
C ILE A 34 -2.42 17.41 -22.43
N GLU A 35 -2.52 17.89 -23.67
CA GLU A 35 -1.72 18.99 -24.22
C GLU A 35 -2.01 20.32 -23.49
N GLY A 36 -0.95 20.99 -23.04
CA GLY A 36 -0.92 22.43 -22.75
C GLY A 36 0.29 23.02 -23.48
N SER A 37 0.13 24.12 -24.22
CA SER A 37 1.00 24.68 -25.28
C SER A 37 2.53 24.81 -25.10
N ASP A 38 3.26 23.79 -24.62
CA ASP A 38 4.71 23.81 -24.40
C ASP A 38 5.37 22.45 -24.68
N SER A 39 6.67 22.47 -24.95
CA SER A 39 7.54 21.30 -25.23
C SER A 39 7.55 20.21 -24.12
N ARG A 40 7.03 20.50 -22.92
CA ARG A 40 6.71 19.52 -21.86
C ARG A 40 5.67 18.48 -22.29
N ASN A 41 4.92 18.75 -23.37
CA ASN A 41 3.89 17.86 -23.90
C ASN A 41 4.38 16.51 -24.42
N THR A 42 5.65 16.38 -24.82
CA THR A 42 6.10 15.20 -25.58
C THR A 42 6.14 13.94 -24.71
N TRP A 43 6.73 14.02 -23.52
CA TRP A 43 6.82 12.85 -22.65
C TRP A 43 5.47 12.50 -22.01
N ILE A 44 4.65 13.49 -21.68
CA ILE A 44 3.31 13.26 -21.08
C ILE A 44 2.40 12.57 -22.10
N LYS A 45 2.41 13.05 -23.35
CA LYS A 45 1.66 12.41 -24.45
C LYS A 45 2.15 10.99 -24.71
N SER A 46 3.48 10.79 -24.77
CA SER A 46 4.08 9.46 -24.91
C SER A 46 3.66 8.52 -23.77
N LEU A 47 3.76 8.98 -22.52
CA LEU A 47 3.36 8.20 -21.36
C LEU A 47 1.85 7.88 -21.37
N CYS A 48 1.01 8.82 -21.79
CA CYS A 48 -0.43 8.55 -21.93
C CYS A 48 -0.72 7.42 -22.91
N LEU A 49 -0.08 7.43 -24.09
CA LEU A 49 -0.27 6.38 -25.09
C LEU A 49 0.20 5.01 -24.57
N LYS A 50 1.31 4.98 -23.81
CA LYS A 50 1.79 3.76 -23.13
C LYS A 50 0.81 3.27 -22.06
N ILE A 51 0.26 4.19 -21.25
CA ILE A 51 -0.78 3.88 -20.25
C ILE A 51 -1.98 3.22 -20.92
N GLU A 52 -2.46 3.78 -22.03
CA GLU A 52 -3.60 3.22 -22.76
C GLU A 52 -3.30 1.81 -23.29
N LYS A 53 -2.17 1.65 -23.97
CA LYS A 53 -1.74 0.34 -24.47
C LYS A 53 -1.70 -0.69 -23.33
N ASN A 54 -1.06 -0.33 -22.22
CA ASN A 54 -0.89 -1.24 -21.08
C ASN A 54 -2.23 -1.58 -20.43
N LEU A 55 -3.12 -0.63 -20.20
CA LEU A 55 -4.45 -0.90 -19.61
C LEU A 55 -5.31 -1.80 -20.50
N ILE A 56 -5.33 -1.56 -21.82
CA ILE A 56 -6.06 -2.41 -22.76
C ILE A 56 -5.48 -3.84 -22.73
N LYS A 57 -4.15 -3.97 -22.79
CA LYS A 57 -3.47 -5.28 -22.75
C LYS A 57 -3.78 -6.03 -21.45
N LEU A 58 -3.67 -5.37 -20.30
CA LEU A 58 -3.98 -5.94 -18.99
C LEU A 58 -5.45 -6.37 -18.89
N SER A 59 -6.38 -5.59 -19.43
CA SER A 59 -7.81 -5.91 -19.40
C SER A 59 -8.16 -7.20 -20.15
N ASN A 60 -7.36 -7.55 -21.16
CA ASN A 60 -7.56 -8.72 -21.99
C ASN A 60 -6.87 -9.98 -21.44
N LYS A 61 -6.02 -9.85 -20.41
CA LYS A 61 -5.42 -11.03 -19.76
C LYS A 61 -6.49 -11.90 -19.13
N THR A 62 -6.29 -13.21 -19.19
CA THR A 62 -7.21 -14.23 -18.67
C THR A 62 -6.62 -14.99 -17.48
N ASP A 63 -5.46 -14.58 -16.98
CA ASP A 63 -4.87 -15.20 -15.79
C ASP A 63 -5.52 -14.67 -14.50
N ASP A 64 -5.43 -15.47 -13.43
CA ASP A 64 -6.02 -15.16 -12.13
C ASP A 64 -5.19 -14.13 -11.32
N ASN A 65 -4.09 -13.60 -11.90
CA ASN A 65 -3.16 -12.69 -11.22
C ASN A 65 -3.46 -11.21 -11.51
N HIS A 66 -4.73 -10.87 -11.82
CA HIS A 66 -5.15 -9.52 -12.18
C HIS A 66 -4.67 -8.46 -11.18
N ASP A 67 -4.88 -8.67 -9.88
CA ASP A 67 -4.45 -7.73 -8.83
C ASP A 67 -2.93 -7.52 -8.83
N GLN A 68 -2.17 -8.59 -9.08
CA GLN A 68 -0.73 -8.51 -9.18
C GLN A 68 -0.30 -7.69 -10.42
N HIS A 69 -0.93 -7.92 -11.57
CA HIS A 69 -0.68 -7.11 -12.77
C HIS A 69 -0.97 -5.62 -12.52
N CYS A 70 -2.10 -5.30 -11.89
CA CYS A 70 -2.44 -3.91 -11.57
C CYS A 70 -1.47 -3.27 -10.57
N LEU A 71 -0.94 -4.05 -9.63
CA LEU A 71 0.07 -3.59 -8.69
C LEU A 71 1.40 -3.25 -9.40
N TYR A 72 1.86 -4.11 -10.31
CA TYR A 72 3.03 -3.79 -11.14
C TYR A 72 2.78 -2.58 -12.05
N PHE A 73 1.59 -2.46 -12.63
CA PHE A 73 1.20 -1.29 -13.40
C PHE A 73 1.25 -0.01 -12.57
N THR A 74 0.80 -0.07 -11.31
CA THR A 74 0.86 1.07 -10.37
C THR A 74 2.30 1.50 -10.11
N TYR A 75 3.20 0.57 -9.79
CA TYR A 75 4.61 0.90 -9.55
C TYR A 75 5.35 1.33 -10.82
N TRP A 76 5.02 0.74 -11.96
CA TRP A 76 5.50 1.20 -13.26
C TRP A 76 5.07 2.64 -13.52
N PHE A 77 3.79 2.96 -13.31
CA PHE A 77 3.27 4.32 -13.46
C PHE A 77 4.04 5.30 -12.58
N TYR A 78 4.24 5.01 -11.29
CA TYR A 78 5.03 5.85 -10.40
C TYR A 78 6.45 6.06 -10.91
N GLN A 79 7.12 4.97 -11.34
CA GLN A 79 8.48 5.03 -11.87
C GLN A 79 8.55 5.94 -13.11
N GLN A 80 7.60 5.80 -14.05
CA GLN A 80 7.56 6.64 -15.25
C GLN A 80 7.40 8.12 -14.91
N ILE A 81 6.54 8.46 -13.93
CA ILE A 81 6.41 9.84 -13.45
C ILE A 81 7.73 10.34 -12.86
N ILE A 82 8.34 9.58 -11.94
CA ILE A 82 9.58 9.98 -11.26
C ILE A 82 10.72 10.20 -12.24
N GLU A 83 10.88 9.32 -13.23
CA GLU A 83 11.98 9.38 -14.20
C GLU A 83 11.84 10.58 -15.13
N ASN A 84 10.63 10.87 -15.61
CA ASN A 84 10.40 12.01 -16.49
C ASN A 84 10.37 13.35 -15.74
N ALA A 85 9.88 13.36 -14.48
CA ALA A 85 9.81 14.57 -13.65
C ALA A 85 11.18 15.10 -13.20
N LYS A 86 12.23 14.28 -13.16
CA LYS A 86 13.61 14.73 -12.84
C LYS A 86 14.11 15.84 -13.76
N ASN A 87 13.57 15.91 -14.98
CA ASN A 87 13.93 16.89 -15.99
C ASN A 87 12.99 18.11 -15.98
N ASP A 88 11.97 18.14 -15.12
CA ASP A 88 10.99 19.23 -15.04
C ASP A 88 11.33 20.18 -13.88
N SER A 89 11.47 21.47 -14.18
CA SER A 89 11.94 22.49 -13.24
C SER A 89 10.84 23.09 -12.36
N GLN A 90 9.56 22.70 -12.54
CA GLN A 90 8.42 23.31 -11.85
C GLN A 90 7.52 22.26 -11.15
N LYS A 91 7.65 22.16 -9.82
CA LYS A 91 6.89 21.21 -8.99
C LYS A 91 5.37 21.41 -9.05
N ASP A 92 4.90 22.66 -9.13
CA ASP A 92 3.45 22.99 -9.20
C ASP A 92 2.79 22.51 -10.50
N CYS A 93 3.58 22.26 -11.55
CA CYS A 93 3.10 21.67 -12.79
C CYS A 93 2.88 20.15 -12.65
N LEU A 94 3.72 19.48 -11.86
CA LEU A 94 3.75 18.01 -11.79
C LEU A 94 2.48 17.41 -11.18
N LEU A 95 1.91 18.04 -10.15
CA LEU A 95 0.65 17.58 -9.57
C LEU A 95 -0.48 17.58 -10.61
N ASN A 96 -0.59 18.64 -11.40
CA ASN A 96 -1.58 18.73 -12.47
C ASN A 96 -1.36 17.66 -13.54
N VAL A 97 -0.11 17.35 -13.87
CA VAL A 97 0.24 16.27 -14.80
C VAL A 97 -0.20 14.91 -14.24
N ILE A 98 0.10 14.62 -12.97
CA ILE A 98 -0.32 13.37 -12.31
C ILE A 98 -1.85 13.24 -12.34
N LEU A 99 -2.58 14.28 -11.94
CA LEU A 99 -4.04 14.27 -11.93
C LEU A 99 -4.64 14.06 -13.34
N LYS A 100 -4.06 14.69 -14.37
CA LYS A 100 -4.47 14.45 -15.76
C LYS A 100 -4.25 12.99 -16.18
N LEU A 101 -3.11 12.40 -15.84
CA LEU A 101 -2.80 11.00 -16.17
C LEU A 101 -3.69 10.02 -15.39
N LEU A 102 -4.03 10.30 -14.13
CA LEU A 102 -4.99 9.52 -13.35
C LEU A 102 -6.41 9.59 -13.95
N ASN A 103 -6.80 10.75 -14.48
CA ASN A 103 -8.06 10.90 -15.21
C ASN A 103 -8.10 10.07 -16.49
N VAL A 104 -6.97 9.96 -17.20
CA VAL A 104 -6.82 9.06 -18.36
C VAL A 104 -7.04 7.61 -17.95
N VAL A 105 -6.31 7.14 -16.92
CA VAL A 105 -6.45 5.79 -16.36
C VAL A 105 -7.93 5.50 -16.04
N SER A 106 -8.59 6.44 -15.35
CA SER A 106 -10.01 6.32 -14.99
C SER A 106 -10.93 6.27 -16.22
N SER A 107 -10.68 7.10 -17.23
CA SER A 107 -11.50 7.17 -18.45
C SER A 107 -11.39 5.90 -19.28
N ILE A 108 -10.19 5.33 -19.36
CA ILE A 108 -9.94 4.07 -20.07
C ILE A 108 -10.66 2.93 -19.34
N ASN A 109 -10.47 2.79 -18.03
CA ASN A 109 -11.14 1.75 -17.24
C ASN A 109 -12.67 1.78 -17.38
N ARG A 110 -13.29 2.96 -17.45
CA ARG A 110 -14.75 3.09 -17.66
C ARG A 110 -15.22 2.50 -19.00
N ASN A 111 -14.36 2.49 -20.01
CA ASN A 111 -14.67 1.95 -21.34
C ASN A 111 -14.21 0.50 -21.52
N LEU A 112 -13.46 -0.06 -20.55
CA LEU A 112 -13.06 -1.46 -20.54
C LEU A 112 -14.20 -2.32 -19.96
N SER A 113 -14.43 -3.49 -20.54
CA SER A 113 -15.52 -4.39 -20.15
C SER A 113 -15.23 -5.21 -18.89
N LYS A 114 -13.95 -5.43 -18.55
CA LYS A 114 -13.51 -6.23 -17.40
C LYS A 114 -12.08 -5.83 -16.99
N ASN A 115 -11.60 -6.44 -15.90
CA ASN A 115 -10.20 -6.42 -15.48
C ASN A 115 -9.63 -4.98 -15.44
N HIS A 116 -10.23 -4.15 -14.61
CA HIS A 116 -9.82 -2.75 -14.44
C HIS A 116 -8.59 -2.65 -13.54
N CYS A 117 -7.64 -1.80 -13.91
CA CYS A 117 -6.50 -1.46 -13.07
C CYS A 117 -6.51 0.02 -12.72
N TYR A 118 -6.74 0.32 -11.44
CA TYR A 118 -6.67 1.68 -10.93
C TYR A 118 -5.29 1.95 -10.32
N VAL A 119 -4.84 3.20 -10.40
CA VAL A 119 -3.62 3.67 -9.74
C VAL A 119 -4.03 4.38 -8.46
N HIS A 120 -3.51 3.91 -7.33
CA HIS A 120 -3.72 4.59 -6.06
C HIS A 120 -2.93 5.90 -6.03
N TYR A 121 -3.54 6.97 -5.53
CA TYR A 121 -2.85 8.25 -5.36
C TYR A 121 -3.23 8.81 -4.00
N TYR A 122 -2.21 9.01 -3.17
CA TYR A 122 -2.34 9.57 -1.83
C TYR A 122 -1.61 10.92 -1.83
N SER A 123 -2.33 12.01 -1.57
CA SER A 123 -1.79 13.37 -1.66
C SER A 123 -0.72 13.67 -0.60
N ASP A 124 -0.73 12.91 0.49
CA ASP A 124 0.24 12.96 1.58
C ASP A 124 1.47 12.07 1.35
N VAL A 125 1.51 11.31 0.24
CA VAL A 125 2.65 10.47 -0.15
C VAL A 125 3.51 11.18 -1.19
N SER A 126 4.78 11.35 -0.86
CA SER A 126 5.77 11.97 -1.74
C SER A 126 6.25 11.07 -2.88
N LEU A 127 6.89 11.65 -3.89
CA LEU A 127 7.52 10.89 -4.98
C LEU A 127 8.65 9.97 -4.49
N ASP A 128 9.38 10.40 -3.46
CA ASP A 128 10.40 9.57 -2.82
C ASP A 128 9.75 8.37 -2.13
N GLU A 129 8.63 8.56 -1.43
CA GLU A 129 7.87 7.46 -0.84
C GLU A 129 7.31 6.49 -1.90
N TRP A 130 6.85 6.96 -3.07
CA TRP A 130 6.49 6.05 -4.18
C TRP A 130 7.65 5.17 -4.62
N LYS A 131 8.85 5.74 -4.70
CA LYS A 131 10.06 5.00 -5.02
C LYS A 131 10.37 3.97 -3.93
N GLU A 132 10.29 4.36 -2.66
CA GLU A 132 10.54 3.44 -1.54
C GLU A 132 9.53 2.29 -1.49
N MET A 133 8.25 2.57 -1.73
CA MET A 133 7.19 1.56 -1.83
C MET A 133 7.51 0.55 -2.93
N LYS A 134 7.87 1.04 -4.13
CA LYS A 134 8.27 0.17 -5.24
C LYS A 134 9.50 -0.69 -4.89
N ASP A 135 10.55 -0.07 -4.36
CA ASP A 135 11.81 -0.75 -4.05
C ASP A 135 11.60 -1.85 -2.98
N LEU A 136 10.71 -1.61 -2.00
CA LEU A 136 10.29 -2.62 -1.03
C LEU A 136 9.47 -3.73 -1.68
N HIS A 137 8.46 -3.39 -2.48
CA HIS A 137 7.66 -4.36 -3.23
C HIS A 137 8.55 -5.31 -4.06
N ASP A 138 9.46 -4.74 -4.85
CA ASP A 138 10.36 -5.49 -5.73
C ASP A 138 11.31 -6.39 -4.92
N TYR A 139 11.81 -5.91 -3.78
CA TYR A 139 12.59 -6.74 -2.86
C TYR A 139 11.80 -7.96 -2.37
N PHE A 140 10.56 -7.78 -1.91
CA PHE A 140 9.76 -8.89 -1.38
C PHE A 140 9.34 -9.88 -2.46
N LYS A 141 9.11 -9.42 -3.69
CA LYS A 141 8.80 -10.26 -4.85
C LYS A 141 10.04 -11.04 -5.31
N GLY A 142 11.21 -10.40 -5.31
CA GLY A 142 12.49 -11.00 -5.68
C GLY A 142 13.17 -11.84 -4.59
N TYR A 143 12.68 -11.85 -3.35
CA TYR A 143 13.38 -12.44 -2.20
C TYR A 143 13.84 -13.89 -2.42
N LYS A 144 13.00 -14.74 -3.02
CA LYS A 144 13.36 -16.14 -3.30
C LYS A 144 14.49 -16.23 -4.33
N ASP A 145 14.40 -15.47 -5.40
CA ASP A 145 15.39 -15.44 -6.48
C ASP A 145 16.73 -14.90 -5.97
N PHE A 146 16.70 -13.85 -5.14
CA PHE A 146 17.89 -13.33 -4.45
C PHE A 146 18.57 -14.39 -3.61
N LYS A 147 17.80 -15.10 -2.78
CA LYS A 147 18.34 -16.16 -1.93
C LYS A 147 19.01 -17.25 -2.77
N SER A 148 18.36 -17.70 -3.84
CA SER A 148 18.90 -18.69 -4.78
C SER A 148 20.22 -18.23 -5.42
N LYS A 149 20.27 -17.00 -5.94
CA LYS A 149 21.49 -16.47 -6.58
C LYS A 149 22.67 -16.32 -5.63
N ILE A 150 22.40 -15.91 -4.40
CA ILE A 150 23.42 -15.81 -3.34
C ILE A 150 23.98 -17.20 -3.03
N ASP A 151 23.10 -18.20 -2.88
CA ASP A 151 23.50 -19.58 -2.59
C ASP A 151 24.30 -20.21 -3.75
N LEU A 152 24.06 -19.78 -4.99
CA LEU A 152 24.81 -20.19 -6.19
C LEU A 152 26.09 -19.38 -6.45
N HIS A 153 26.43 -18.39 -5.61
CA HIS A 153 27.57 -17.48 -5.80
C HIS A 153 27.62 -16.74 -7.15
N ASN A 154 26.49 -16.60 -7.84
CA ASN A 154 26.41 -15.96 -9.15
C ASN A 154 26.01 -14.48 -9.04
N ILE A 155 26.80 -13.66 -8.33
CA ILE A 155 26.45 -12.25 -8.13
C ILE A 155 27.67 -11.31 -8.04
N LYS A 156 27.42 -10.02 -8.29
CA LYS A 156 28.32 -8.92 -7.95
C LYS A 156 28.11 -8.52 -6.49
N LYS A 157 28.96 -9.04 -5.60
CA LYS A 157 28.84 -8.84 -4.15
C LYS A 157 28.57 -7.39 -3.75
N ASP A 158 29.35 -6.44 -4.26
CA ASP A 158 29.27 -5.04 -3.85
C ASP A 158 27.93 -4.38 -4.19
N ASP A 159 27.38 -4.69 -5.37
CA ASP A 159 26.07 -4.17 -5.81
C ASP A 159 24.94 -4.70 -4.92
N TYR A 160 24.99 -5.99 -4.57
CA TYR A 160 24.02 -6.62 -3.67
C TYR A 160 24.16 -6.12 -2.23
N CYS A 161 25.39 -5.95 -1.71
CA CYS A 161 25.62 -5.37 -0.39
C CYS A 161 25.03 -3.95 -0.31
N LYS A 162 25.28 -3.10 -1.32
CA LYS A 162 24.70 -1.74 -1.39
C LYS A 162 23.18 -1.78 -1.43
N TYR A 163 22.62 -2.65 -2.27
CA TYR A 163 21.18 -2.80 -2.41
C TYR A 163 20.49 -3.26 -1.13
N PHE A 164 20.94 -4.35 -0.50
CA PHE A 164 20.31 -4.85 0.72
C PHE A 164 20.54 -3.92 1.92
N THR A 165 21.65 -3.18 1.96
CA THR A 165 21.85 -2.13 2.97
C THR A 165 20.82 -1.02 2.80
N TYR A 166 20.51 -0.62 1.56
CA TYR A 166 19.45 0.33 1.27
C TYR A 166 18.06 -0.20 1.68
N ILE A 167 17.70 -1.41 1.26
CA ILE A 167 16.43 -2.04 1.65
C ILE A 167 16.30 -2.18 3.16
N MET A 168 17.39 -2.51 3.86
CA MET A 168 17.37 -2.62 5.31
C MET A 168 17.01 -1.28 5.99
N LYS A 169 17.48 -0.15 5.44
CA LYS A 169 17.08 1.19 5.91
C LYS A 169 15.58 1.42 5.68
N LEU A 170 15.10 1.12 4.48
CA LEU A 170 13.66 1.25 4.15
C LEU A 170 12.79 0.38 5.06
N TYR A 171 13.22 -0.86 5.32
CA TYR A 171 12.49 -1.79 6.20
C TYR A 171 12.33 -1.21 7.60
N LYS A 172 13.41 -0.68 8.19
CA LYS A 172 13.37 -0.03 9.50
C LYS A 172 12.44 1.18 9.54
N SER A 173 12.45 2.02 8.50
CA SER A 173 11.60 3.22 8.44
C SER A 173 10.12 2.91 8.27
N ASN A 174 9.77 1.76 7.68
CA ASN A 174 8.40 1.40 7.34
C ASN A 174 7.74 0.43 8.31
N ILE A 175 8.50 -0.43 9.00
CA ILE A 175 7.94 -1.50 9.85
C ILE A 175 6.98 -0.98 10.93
N ASN A 176 7.29 0.15 11.59
CA ASN A 176 6.43 0.71 12.63
C ASN A 176 5.11 1.27 12.07
N LYS A 177 5.12 1.73 10.81
CA LYS A 177 3.93 2.24 10.12
C LYS A 177 3.09 1.10 9.57
N CYS A 178 3.74 0.05 9.07
CA CYS A 178 3.10 -1.02 8.31
C CYS A 178 2.82 -2.29 9.11
N CYS A 179 3.36 -2.45 10.32
CA CYS A 179 3.21 -3.67 11.11
C CYS A 179 2.69 -3.38 12.51
N ALA A 180 1.73 -4.20 12.94
CA ALA A 180 1.32 -4.30 14.33
C ALA A 180 1.24 -5.78 14.70
N CYS A 181 2.06 -6.23 15.64
CA CYS A 181 2.15 -7.64 16.01
C CYS A 181 1.59 -7.90 17.41
N ILE A 182 1.04 -9.08 17.64
CA ILE A 182 0.50 -9.55 18.92
C ILE A 182 1.15 -10.89 19.23
N CYS A 183 1.65 -11.06 20.46
CA CYS A 183 2.41 -12.25 20.85
C CYS A 183 1.59 -13.39 21.46
N LYS A 184 0.32 -13.17 21.85
CA LYS A 184 -0.47 -14.16 22.59
C LYS A 184 -1.94 -14.15 22.15
N PRO A 185 -2.59 -15.32 22.03
CA PRO A 185 -2.06 -16.66 22.28
C PRO A 185 -1.17 -17.24 21.17
N LYS A 186 -1.09 -16.60 20.00
CA LYS A 186 -0.15 -16.92 18.91
C LYS A 186 0.46 -15.64 18.37
N PHE A 187 1.71 -15.71 17.89
CA PHE A 187 2.34 -14.60 17.20
C PHE A 187 1.60 -14.31 15.89
N LEU A 188 1.03 -13.12 15.77
CA LEU A 188 0.32 -12.65 14.59
C LEU A 188 0.74 -11.22 14.30
N CYS A 189 1.09 -10.91 13.06
CA CYS A 189 1.33 -9.54 12.61
C CYS A 189 0.23 -9.13 11.62
N LEU A 190 -0.37 -7.98 11.89
CA LEU A 190 -1.25 -7.28 10.96
C LEU A 190 -0.39 -6.41 10.03
N GLU A 191 -0.51 -6.66 8.72
CA GLU A 191 0.10 -5.86 7.67
C GLU A 191 -0.87 -4.73 7.27
N LYS A 192 -0.50 -3.48 7.55
CA LYS A 192 -1.28 -2.29 7.19
C LYS A 192 -0.96 -1.78 5.78
N CYS A 193 0.12 -2.29 5.18
CA CYS A 193 0.62 -1.90 3.86
C CYS A 193 0.85 -3.14 2.97
N PRO A 194 -0.16 -4.01 2.77
CA PRO A 194 0.00 -5.30 2.10
C PRO A 194 0.48 -5.19 0.64
N GLU A 195 0.35 -4.01 0.02
CA GLU A 195 0.75 -3.75 -1.37
C GLU A 195 2.28 -3.75 -1.54
N TYR A 196 3.04 -3.34 -0.52
CA TYR A 196 4.50 -3.23 -0.64
C TYR A 196 5.30 -3.70 0.56
N PHE A 197 4.68 -4.02 1.70
CA PHE A 197 5.41 -4.34 2.92
C PHE A 197 5.05 -5.71 3.48
N LYS A 198 6.05 -6.46 3.95
CA LYS A 198 5.86 -7.71 4.68
C LYS A 198 6.42 -7.66 6.08
N CYS A 199 5.61 -8.04 7.05
CA CYS A 199 5.94 -7.94 8.47
C CYS A 199 6.74 -9.15 9.01
N GLU A 200 6.90 -10.22 8.24
CA GLU A 200 7.63 -11.40 8.70
C GLU A 200 9.14 -11.12 8.85
N LYS A 201 9.71 -11.48 10.02
CA LYS A 201 11.14 -11.28 10.35
C LYS A 201 12.11 -11.85 9.32
N LYS A 202 11.75 -12.95 8.64
CA LYS A 202 12.57 -13.58 7.60
C LYS A 202 12.93 -12.64 6.44
N TYR A 203 12.09 -11.63 6.19
CA TYR A 203 12.35 -10.67 5.12
C TYR A 203 13.28 -9.52 5.53
N TYR A 204 13.67 -9.42 6.79
CA TYR A 204 14.69 -8.45 7.17
C TYR A 204 16.04 -8.81 6.51
N PRO A 205 16.70 -7.91 5.74
CA PRO A 205 17.81 -8.28 4.86
C PRO A 205 19.12 -8.77 5.53
N TYR A 206 19.19 -8.81 6.86
CA TYR A 206 20.42 -9.18 7.58
C TYR A 206 20.98 -10.54 7.19
N GLU A 207 20.13 -11.57 7.05
CA GLU A 207 20.60 -12.90 6.66
C GLU A 207 21.24 -12.89 5.26
N LEU A 208 20.68 -12.13 4.33
CA LEU A 208 21.22 -11.98 2.97
C LEU A 208 22.58 -11.25 3.01
N LEU A 209 22.67 -10.17 3.77
CA LEU A 209 23.91 -9.41 3.95
C LEU A 209 25.01 -10.24 4.65
N SER A 210 24.64 -11.02 5.67
CA SER A 210 25.55 -11.89 6.42
C SER A 210 26.12 -13.00 5.53
N LYS A 211 25.27 -13.68 4.75
CA LYS A 211 25.71 -14.69 3.76
C LYS A 211 26.69 -14.13 2.74
N LEU A 212 26.49 -12.87 2.33
CA LEU A 212 27.38 -12.17 1.41
C LEU A 212 28.66 -11.64 2.05
N LYS A 213 28.82 -11.78 3.37
CA LYS A 213 29.93 -11.23 4.15
C LYS A 213 30.08 -9.72 3.90
N CYS A 214 28.96 -9.00 3.90
CA CYS A 214 28.94 -7.53 3.94
C CYS A 214 29.22 -7.05 5.38
N ASP A 215 29.71 -5.82 5.55
CA ASP A 215 29.96 -5.23 6.87
C ASP A 215 28.64 -4.99 7.62
N THR A 216 28.38 -5.77 8.69
CA THR A 216 27.03 -5.93 9.26
C THR A 216 26.96 -5.97 10.80
N ILE A 217 28.07 -5.72 11.52
CA ILE A 217 28.20 -6.01 12.96
C ILE A 217 27.13 -5.31 13.82
N GLU A 218 26.78 -4.05 13.56
CA GLU A 218 25.75 -3.32 14.32
C GLU A 218 24.30 -3.73 13.99
N GLN A 219 24.09 -4.60 13.01
CA GLN A 219 22.78 -4.73 12.36
C GLN A 219 21.89 -5.82 13.00
N HIS A 220 22.46 -6.81 13.69
CA HIS A 220 21.72 -7.93 14.31
C HIS A 220 20.95 -7.52 15.57
N GLU A 221 21.61 -6.84 16.51
CA GLU A 221 21.01 -6.42 17.78
C GLU A 221 19.84 -5.43 17.57
N ASN A 222 19.94 -4.64 16.50
CA ASN A 222 18.89 -3.71 16.11
C ASN A 222 17.60 -4.40 15.63
N VAL A 223 17.65 -5.66 15.16
CA VAL A 223 16.45 -6.36 14.66
C VAL A 223 15.52 -6.76 15.78
N GLU A 224 16.05 -7.32 16.86
CA GLU A 224 15.22 -7.76 17.98
C GLU A 224 14.53 -6.58 18.65
N LYS A 225 15.26 -5.49 18.86
CA LYS A 225 14.71 -4.22 19.36
C LYS A 225 13.58 -3.70 18.45
N LEU A 226 13.76 -3.77 17.14
CA LEU A 226 12.76 -3.34 16.16
C LEU A 226 11.46 -4.16 16.24
N PHE A 227 11.56 -5.49 16.28
CA PHE A 227 10.40 -6.37 16.34
C PHE A 227 9.70 -6.33 17.70
N ASN A 228 10.43 -6.13 18.79
CA ASN A 228 9.84 -5.92 20.11
C ASN A 228 9.02 -4.62 20.17
N ALA A 229 9.45 -3.55 19.49
CA ALA A 229 8.75 -2.27 19.49
C ALA A 229 7.37 -2.29 18.81
N ILE A 230 7.19 -3.15 17.79
CA ILE A 230 5.91 -3.31 17.09
C ILE A 230 4.99 -4.37 17.70
N THR A 231 5.48 -5.06 18.74
CA THR A 231 4.79 -6.20 19.34
C THR A 231 4.06 -5.77 20.61
N ILE A 232 2.75 -5.95 20.62
CA ILE A 232 1.88 -5.65 21.76
C ILE A 232 1.63 -6.92 22.56
N ASP A 233 1.86 -6.85 23.87
CA ASP A 233 1.47 -7.93 24.79
C ASP A 233 -0.06 -7.96 24.95
N TYR A 234 -0.69 -9.10 24.73
CA TYR A 234 -2.11 -9.30 24.96
C TYR A 234 -2.54 -8.95 26.39
N ASN A 235 -1.67 -9.19 27.39
CA ASN A 235 -1.94 -8.78 28.77
C ASN A 235 -2.03 -7.25 28.93
N PHE A 236 -1.30 -6.50 28.10
CA PHE A 236 -1.41 -5.04 28.04
C PHE A 236 -2.74 -4.61 27.42
N ILE A 237 -3.18 -5.28 26.36
CA ILE A 237 -4.51 -5.04 25.74
C ILE A 237 -5.64 -5.33 26.74
N ASN A 238 -5.60 -6.46 27.45
CA ASN A 238 -6.63 -6.84 28.42
C ASN A 238 -6.68 -5.91 29.64
N ARG A 239 -5.54 -5.38 30.09
CA ARG A 239 -5.50 -4.37 31.16
C ARG A 239 -6.06 -3.02 30.70
N MET A 240 -5.89 -2.67 29.43
CA MET A 240 -6.45 -1.44 28.86
C MET A 240 -7.96 -1.58 28.63
N SER A 241 -8.43 -2.74 28.14
CA SER A 241 -9.85 -3.00 27.92
C SER A 241 -10.63 -3.20 29.23
N SER A 242 -10.00 -3.70 30.30
CA SER A 242 -10.61 -3.78 31.63
C SER A 242 -10.88 -2.41 32.28
N GLY A 243 -10.30 -1.32 31.75
CA GLY A 243 -10.61 0.07 32.12
C GLY A 243 -11.52 0.82 31.14
N LEU A 244 -11.76 0.27 29.94
CA LEU A 244 -12.42 0.93 28.80
C LEU A 244 -13.72 0.25 28.35
N LEU A 245 -14.30 -0.65 29.15
CA LEU A 245 -15.59 -1.29 28.86
C LEU A 245 -16.80 -0.33 28.75
N ASN A 246 -16.60 0.99 28.92
CA ASN A 246 -17.63 2.00 28.69
C ASN A 246 -17.45 2.83 27.40
N PHE A 247 -16.44 2.59 26.56
CA PHE A 247 -16.18 3.48 25.40
C PHE A 247 -16.34 2.85 24.00
N PHE A 248 -16.29 1.52 23.85
CA PHE A 248 -16.31 0.86 22.52
C PHE A 248 -17.63 0.20 22.12
N MET A 249 -18.74 0.50 22.81
CA MET A 249 -20.10 0.03 22.43
C MET A 249 -20.95 1.13 21.77
N SER A 250 -20.34 2.24 21.35
CA SER A 250 -21.07 3.38 20.77
C SER A 250 -20.34 4.01 19.60
N ASP A 251 -19.79 3.18 18.70
CA ASP A 251 -19.27 3.65 17.41
C ASP A 251 -20.13 3.07 16.27
N PRO A 252 -20.95 3.87 15.57
CA PRO A 252 -21.92 3.39 14.58
C PRO A 252 -21.29 2.97 13.23
N PHE A 253 -19.96 2.83 13.14
CA PHE A 253 -19.25 2.60 11.87
C PHE A 253 -18.93 1.14 11.51
N TYR A 254 -19.36 0.17 12.34
CA TYR A 254 -19.33 -1.27 11.97
C TYR A 254 -20.74 -1.83 11.80
N SER A 255 -21.50 -1.26 10.86
CA SER A 255 -22.66 -1.94 10.29
C SER A 255 -22.52 -1.99 8.77
N THR A 256 -21.94 -3.08 8.26
CA THR A 256 -22.01 -3.40 6.84
C THR A 256 -23.45 -3.76 6.48
N PRO A 257 -24.02 -3.20 5.40
CA PRO A 257 -25.36 -3.56 4.94
C PRO A 257 -25.29 -4.73 3.96
N HIS A 258 -25.80 -5.89 4.37
CA HIS A 258 -26.77 -6.72 3.62
C HIS A 258 -26.73 -8.20 4.03
N GLY A 259 -27.90 -8.67 4.49
CA GLY A 259 -28.54 -9.87 3.96
C GLY A 259 -27.87 -11.21 4.20
N SER A 260 -28.11 -11.81 5.38
CA SER A 260 -28.29 -13.27 5.46
C SER A 260 -29.52 -13.60 6.29
N ARG A 261 -30.53 -14.05 5.55
CA ARG A 261 -31.78 -14.61 6.04
C ARG A 261 -31.46 -16.00 6.56
N LEU A 262 -31.35 -16.17 7.88
CA LEU A 262 -31.36 -17.50 8.50
C LEU A 262 -32.53 -17.60 9.46
N GLN A 263 -33.27 -18.69 9.27
CA GLN A 263 -34.58 -18.99 9.81
C GLN A 263 -34.54 -19.12 11.33
N LYS A 264 -35.63 -18.66 11.95
CA LYS A 264 -36.04 -19.02 13.31
C LYS A 264 -36.09 -20.55 13.43
N GLY A 265 -35.35 -21.09 14.37
CA GLY A 265 -35.52 -22.45 14.89
C GLY A 265 -35.53 -22.36 16.41
N ASP A 266 -36.72 -22.42 16.99
CA ASP A 266 -36.98 -22.47 18.42
C ASP A 266 -36.28 -23.66 19.08
N ASN A 267 -35.69 -23.47 20.26
CA ASN A 267 -35.90 -24.44 21.34
C ASN A 267 -35.73 -23.85 22.76
N LYS A 268 -36.62 -24.33 23.62
CA LYS A 268 -37.11 -23.81 24.90
C LYS A 268 -36.12 -23.84 26.10
N LYS A 269 -36.21 -22.76 26.89
CA LYS A 269 -36.36 -22.61 28.36
C LYS A 269 -35.55 -23.49 29.34
N LYS A 270 -34.90 -22.80 30.31
CA LYS A 270 -35.21 -22.78 31.77
C LYS A 270 -34.43 -21.61 32.42
N GLU A 271 -35.11 -20.50 32.78
CA GLU A 271 -35.51 -20.07 34.15
C GLU A 271 -34.42 -20.05 35.22
N ILE A 272 -34.30 -19.14 36.18
CA ILE A 272 -34.82 -17.79 36.54
C ILE A 272 -33.91 -17.41 37.74
N LYS A 273 -33.50 -16.14 37.88
CA LYS A 273 -33.68 -15.39 39.15
C LYS A 273 -33.42 -13.90 38.95
N ARG A 274 -34.44 -13.16 39.36
CA ARG A 274 -34.66 -11.72 39.32
C ARG A 274 -33.71 -10.99 40.28
N HIS A 275 -33.39 -9.74 39.99
CA HIS A 275 -33.98 -8.59 40.69
C HIS A 275 -33.86 -7.32 39.84
N ILE A 276 -35.02 -6.80 39.48
CA ILE A 276 -35.25 -5.45 38.95
C ILE A 276 -35.30 -4.51 40.15
N ASN A 277 -34.69 -3.34 40.04
CA ASN A 277 -35.39 -2.11 40.41
C ASN A 277 -34.97 -1.00 39.44
N GLU A 278 -35.85 -0.80 38.47
CA GLU A 278 -35.91 0.39 37.65
C GLU A 278 -36.33 1.58 38.52
N GLY A 279 -35.59 2.68 38.39
CA GLY A 279 -36.00 4.01 38.83
C GLY A 279 -35.53 5.00 37.79
N THR A 280 -36.16 4.99 36.62
CA THR A 280 -35.89 5.98 35.58
C THR A 280 -36.67 7.27 35.83
N ASN A 281 -35.91 8.36 35.76
CA ASN A 281 -36.11 9.52 34.88
C ASN A 281 -36.62 10.87 35.43
N ARG A 282 -35.82 11.86 34.99
CA ARG A 282 -36.14 13.24 34.59
C ARG A 282 -36.27 14.25 35.74
N LYS A 283 -35.47 15.33 35.79
CA LYS A 283 -35.15 16.27 34.70
C LYS A 283 -34.11 17.32 35.18
N LYS A 284 -33.40 17.90 34.19
CA LYS A 284 -32.97 19.31 34.04
C LYS A 284 -31.62 19.81 34.60
N ILE A 285 -30.77 20.24 33.63
CA ILE A 285 -30.15 21.58 33.44
C ILE A 285 -28.70 21.84 33.94
N LYS A 286 -27.85 22.23 32.95
CA LYS A 286 -26.61 23.07 32.93
C LYS A 286 -25.40 22.60 33.77
N TYR A 287 -24.12 22.87 33.45
CA TYR A 287 -23.44 24.04 32.86
C TYR A 287 -22.14 23.64 32.12
N ASP A 288 -21.59 24.62 31.39
CA ASP A 288 -20.29 24.75 30.71
C ASP A 288 -19.04 24.27 31.46
N GLU A 289 -17.98 23.90 30.72
CA GLU A 289 -16.80 24.76 30.49
C GLU A 289 -15.67 24.07 29.69
N ASN A 290 -15.34 24.68 28.54
CA ASN A 290 -14.01 24.95 28.00
C ASN A 290 -12.88 23.91 28.14
N LEU A 291 -12.44 23.35 27.00
CA LEU A 291 -11.01 23.10 26.75
C LEU A 291 -10.69 23.32 25.26
N LYS A 292 -9.65 24.13 25.04
CA LYS A 292 -9.23 24.79 23.81
C LYS A 292 -8.89 23.83 22.65
N THR A 293 -9.40 24.13 21.46
CA THR A 293 -8.96 23.57 20.17
C THR A 293 -7.68 24.26 19.67
N PRO A 294 -6.74 23.53 19.05
CA PRO A 294 -5.89 24.07 17.99
C PRO A 294 -6.46 23.72 16.61
N ASN A 295 -6.52 24.73 15.75
CA ASN A 295 -6.92 24.76 14.33
C ASN A 295 -6.86 23.43 13.55
N ASP A 296 -8.02 22.97 13.10
CA ASP A 296 -8.17 22.04 11.97
C ASP A 296 -8.61 22.84 10.75
N ASN A 297 -7.71 23.00 9.78
CA ASN A 297 -8.04 23.35 8.41
C ASN A 297 -7.46 22.28 7.49
N SER A 298 -7.91 21.05 7.65
CA SER A 298 -7.79 20.01 6.62
C SER A 298 -9.18 19.46 6.29
N LYS A 299 -9.88 20.14 5.37
CA LYS A 299 -11.11 19.59 4.79
C LYS A 299 -10.76 18.29 4.05
N ARG A 300 -11.03 17.14 4.66
CA ARG A 300 -11.03 15.83 3.99
C ARG A 300 -12.12 15.83 2.93
N ILE A 301 -11.72 15.79 1.66
CA ILE A 301 -12.64 15.52 0.55
C ILE A 301 -12.37 14.08 0.10
N HIS A 302 -13.26 13.16 0.50
CA HIS A 302 -13.32 11.83 -0.08
C HIS A 302 -14.21 11.89 -1.33
N ILE A 303 -13.61 11.76 -2.51
CA ILE A 303 -14.37 11.53 -3.74
C ILE A 303 -14.50 10.02 -3.90
N SER A 304 -15.67 9.49 -3.56
CA SER A 304 -16.06 8.12 -3.90
C SER A 304 -17.13 8.20 -5.00
N TYR A 305 -16.94 7.45 -6.08
CA TYR A 305 -17.92 7.36 -7.15
C TYR A 305 -19.01 6.35 -6.74
N HIS A 306 -20.25 6.82 -6.62
CA HIS A 306 -21.41 5.94 -6.53
C HIS A 306 -21.74 5.37 -7.90
N ARG A 307 -21.95 4.06 -7.95
CA ARG A 307 -22.44 3.30 -9.10
C ARG A 307 -23.95 3.57 -9.21
N THR A 308 -24.40 4.21 -10.29
CA THR A 308 -25.82 4.24 -10.69
C THR A 308 -26.12 3.08 -11.61
#